data_AF-A0A7X4DY98-F1
#
_entry.id   AF-A0A7X4DY98-F1
#
_cell.length_a   1.000
_cell.length_b   1.000
_cell.length_c   1.000
_cell.angle_alpha   90.00
_cell.angle_beta   90.00
_cell.angle_gamma   90.00
#
_symmetry.space_group_name_H-M   'P 1'
#
loop_
_entity.id
_entity.type
_entity.pdbx_description
1 polymer ?
#
loop_
_entity_poly.entity_id
_entity_poly.type
_entity_poly.pdbx_seq_one_letter_code
_entity_poly.pdbx_strand_id
1 'polypeptide(L)'
;MSWPRLSTTVDPRLVDSARRILDWPSDAAMIDAALSALVGRHRDAEIDAAYEAYDRHPLEEPDEWGDLATFHAANADHRGQNQDPTAP
;
A
#
# COMPACT_ATOMS: atom_id res chain seq x y z
N MET A 1 21.15 -25.11 1.26
CA MET A 1 20.93 -23.65 1.26
C MET A 1 21.59 -23.07 2.49
N SER A 2 22.56 -22.18 2.31
CA SER A 2 23.20 -21.46 3.41
C SER A 2 22.52 -20.12 3.62
N TRP A 3 22.29 -19.76 4.88
CA TRP A 3 21.80 -18.43 5.22
C TRP A 3 22.97 -17.46 5.28
N PRO A 4 22.93 -16.34 4.51
CA PRO A 4 23.98 -15.34 4.57
C PRO A 4 24.03 -14.73 5.97
N ARG A 5 25.23 -14.56 6.53
CA ARG A 5 25.42 -13.95 7.85
C ARG A 5 25.56 -12.45 7.68
N LEU A 6 24.64 -11.69 8.29
CA LEU A 6 24.68 -10.24 8.33
C LEU A 6 25.34 -9.78 9.65
N SER A 7 26.45 -9.06 9.56
CA SER A 7 27.07 -8.39 10.70
C SER A 7 27.13 -6.91 10.41
N THR A 8 26.46 -6.11 11.24
CA THR A 8 26.36 -4.67 11.09
C THR A 8 26.27 -4.00 12.45
N THR A 9 26.60 -2.72 12.50
CA THR A 9 26.35 -1.86 13.66
C THR A 9 25.07 -1.08 13.41
N VAL A 10 24.21 -1.05 14.42
CA VAL A 10 22.89 -0.44 14.36
C VAL A 10 22.69 0.42 15.60
N ASP A 11 21.83 1.42 15.48
CA ASP A 11 21.44 2.22 16.64
C ASP A 11 20.71 1.32 17.65
N PRO A 12 21.23 1.16 18.89
CA PRO A 12 20.60 0.31 19.89
C PRO A 12 19.19 0.79 20.26
N ARG A 13 18.92 2.10 20.20
CA ARG A 13 17.59 2.65 20.52
C ARG A 13 16.55 2.23 19.48
N LEU A 14 16.95 2.19 18.21
CA LEU A 14 16.09 1.73 17.13
C LEU A 14 15.76 0.25 17.29
N VAL A 15 16.76 -0.59 17.56
CA VAL A 15 16.58 -2.04 17.77
C VAL A 15 15.67 -2.30 18.96
N ASP A 16 15.91 -1.64 20.08
CA ASP A 16 15.10 -1.82 21.28
C ASP A 16 13.67 -1.31 21.10
N SER A 17 13.46 -0.28 20.27
CA SER A 17 12.12 0.17 19.91
C SER A 17 11.42 -0.90 19.05
N ALA A 18 12.09 -1.40 18.01
CA ALA A 18 11.53 -2.41 17.10
C ALA A 18 11.14 -3.71 17.83
N ARG A 19 11.98 -4.17 18.77
CA ARG A 19 11.71 -5.34 19.62
C ARG A 19 10.43 -5.20 20.46
N ARG A 20 10.00 -3.99 20.78
CA ARG A 20 8.79 -3.73 21.58
C ARG A 20 7.51 -3.62 20.76
N ILE A 21 7.60 -3.50 19.43
CA ILE A 21 6.42 -3.30 18.57
C ILE A 21 5.59 -4.58 18.47
N LEU A 22 6.26 -5.72 18.28
CA LEU A 22 5.65 -7.04 18.14
C LEU A 22 6.40 -8.05 19.02
N ASP A 23 5.74 -9.17 19.33
CA ASP A 23 6.39 -10.30 20.00
C ASP A 23 7.17 -11.13 18.96
N TRP A 24 8.33 -10.60 18.57
CA TRP A 24 9.17 -11.23 17.56
C TRP A 24 9.80 -12.53 18.10
N PRO A 25 9.78 -13.63 17.34
CA PRO A 25 10.40 -14.88 17.79
C PRO A 25 11.94 -14.82 17.84
N SER A 26 12.57 -13.88 17.11
CA SER A 26 14.00 -13.59 17.17
C SER A 26 14.34 -12.26 16.48
N ASP A 27 15.53 -11.72 16.75
CA ASP A 27 16.06 -10.56 16.01
C ASP A 27 16.19 -10.85 14.51
N ALA A 28 16.54 -12.08 14.13
CA ALA A 28 16.64 -12.46 12.72
C ALA A 28 15.28 -12.35 12.02
N ALA A 29 14.21 -12.84 12.65
CA ALA A 29 12.85 -12.72 12.10
C ALA A 29 12.38 -11.27 12.00
N MET A 30 12.73 -10.43 12.99
CA MET A 30 12.47 -8.99 12.94
C MET A 30 13.20 -8.31 11.77
N ILE A 31 14.47 -8.65 11.54
CA ILE A 31 15.26 -8.10 10.44
C ILE A 31 14.75 -8.61 9.09
N ASP A 32 14.42 -9.88 8.95
CA ASP A 32 13.84 -10.44 7.71
C ASP A 32 12.52 -9.76 7.36
N ALA A 33 11.65 -9.50 8.36
CA ALA A 33 10.41 -8.77 8.16
C ALA A 33 10.66 -7.31 7.73
N ALA A 34 11.61 -6.62 8.36
CA ALA A 34 11.98 -5.26 8.00
C ALA A 34 12.53 -5.16 6.57
N LEU A 35 13.42 -6.09 6.18
CA LEU A 35 13.97 -6.18 4.83
C LEU A 35 12.89 -6.50 3.80
N SER A 36 11.97 -7.42 4.11
CA SER A 36 10.85 -7.76 3.24
C SER A 36 9.93 -6.55 3.03
N ALA A 37 9.62 -5.82 4.10
CA ALA A 37 8.82 -4.60 4.01
C ALA A 37 9.51 -3.50 3.20
N LEU A 38 10.84 -3.34 3.33
CA LEU A 38 11.61 -2.38 2.53
C LEU A 38 11.54 -2.72 1.04
N VAL A 39 11.77 -3.98 0.67
CA VAL A 39 11.71 -4.43 -0.73
C VAL A 39 10.30 -4.29 -1.29
N GLY A 40 9.27 -4.63 -0.50
CA GLY A 40 7.87 -4.43 -0.89
C GLY A 40 7.58 -2.97 -1.21
N ARG A 41 7.88 -2.05 -0.28
CA ARG A 41 7.67 -0.60 -0.48
C ARG A 41 8.46 -0.05 -1.65
N HIS A 42 9.66 -0.53 -1.90
CA HIS A 42 10.44 -0.08 -3.05
C HIS A 42 9.78 -0.49 -4.37
N ARG A 43 9.30 -1.73 -4.47
CA ARG A 43 8.56 -2.20 -5.65
C ARG A 43 7.24 -1.47 -5.83
N ASP A 44 6.50 -1.24 -4.76
CA ASP A 44 5.25 -0.47 -4.80
C ASP A 44 5.53 0.95 -5.31
N ALA A 45 6.60 1.59 -4.83
CA ALA A 45 7.00 2.91 -5.32
C ALA A 45 7.47 2.91 -6.79
N GLU A 46 8.12 1.83 -7.25
CA GLU A 46 8.44 1.67 -8.69
C GLU A 46 7.18 1.51 -9.54
N ILE A 47 6.16 0.81 -9.02
CA ILE A 47 4.86 0.67 -9.67
C ILE A 47 4.13 2.01 -9.71
N ASP A 48 4.03 2.71 -8.57
CA ASP A 48 3.38 4.02 -8.50
C ASP A 48 4.06 5.04 -9.45
N ALA A 49 5.39 5.08 -9.47
CA ALA A 49 6.15 5.93 -10.39
C ALA A 49 5.94 5.54 -11.87
N ALA A 50 5.75 4.26 -12.18
CA ALA A 50 5.43 3.82 -13.54
C ALA A 50 4.02 4.27 -13.98
N TYR A 51 3.11 4.47 -13.03
CA TYR A 51 1.74 4.94 -13.27
C TYR A 51 1.57 6.46 -13.15
N GLU A 52 2.57 7.21 -12.65
CA GLU A 52 2.62 8.69 -12.64
C GLU A 52 2.42 9.28 -14.06
N ALA A 53 2.70 8.51 -15.11
CA ALA A 53 2.39 8.89 -16.49
C ALA A 53 0.90 9.16 -16.73
N TYR A 54 0.01 8.49 -15.99
CA TYR A 54 -1.44 8.63 -16.10
C TYR A 54 -2.02 9.74 -15.22
N ASP A 55 -1.30 10.22 -14.20
CA ASP A 55 -1.72 11.40 -13.40
C ASP A 55 -1.82 12.69 -14.23
N ARG A 56 -1.21 12.70 -15.43
CA ARG A 56 -1.28 13.81 -16.38
C ARG A 56 -2.59 13.88 -17.17
N HIS A 57 -3.43 12.84 -17.15
CA HIS A 57 -4.72 12.88 -17.81
C HIS A 57 -5.82 13.23 -16.80
N PRO A 58 -6.48 14.40 -16.95
CA PRO A 58 -7.60 14.77 -16.11
C PRO A 58 -8.67 13.69 -16.17
N LEU A 59 -9.23 13.29 -15.02
CA LEU A 59 -10.34 12.33 -14.94
C LEU A 59 -11.60 12.79 -15.68
N GLU A 60 -11.64 14.09 -16.00
CA GLU A 60 -12.70 14.83 -16.69
C GLU A 60 -12.56 14.82 -18.22
N GLU A 61 -11.43 14.30 -18.74
CA GLU A 61 -11.21 14.20 -20.19
C GLU A 61 -12.14 13.12 -20.76
N PRO A 62 -13.11 13.47 -21.62
CA PRO A 62 -14.03 12.48 -22.18
C PRO A 62 -13.28 11.62 -23.19
N ASP A 63 -13.19 10.32 -22.94
CA ASP A 63 -12.64 9.35 -23.88
C ASP A 63 -13.74 8.57 -24.62
N GLU A 64 -13.35 7.54 -25.38
CA GLU A 64 -14.29 6.69 -26.13
C GLU A 64 -15.27 5.91 -25.23
N TRP A 65 -15.02 5.87 -23.92
CA TRP A 65 -15.84 5.25 -22.89
C TRP A 65 -16.56 6.27 -21.98
N GLY A 66 -16.30 7.57 -22.12
CA GLY A 66 -16.99 8.67 -21.43
C GLY A 66 -16.11 9.39 -20.40
N ASP A 67 -16.74 10.11 -19.47
CA ASP A 67 -16.07 10.82 -18.37
C ASP A 67 -16.08 9.96 -17.09
N LEU A 68 -14.90 9.73 -16.52
CA LEU A 68 -14.73 8.87 -15.36
C LEU A 68 -15.36 9.48 -14.08
N ALA A 69 -15.44 10.81 -13.99
CA ALA A 69 -16.11 11.48 -12.88
C ALA A 69 -17.62 11.21 -12.87
N THR A 70 -18.26 11.23 -14.05
CA THR A 70 -19.68 10.88 -14.23
C THR A 70 -19.95 9.42 -13.85
N PHE A 71 -19.05 8.49 -14.19
CA PHE A 71 -19.17 7.09 -13.79
C PHE A 71 -19.07 6.90 -12.26
N HIS A 72 -18.15 7.63 -11.60
CA HIS A 72 -18.03 7.64 -10.15
C HIS A 72 -19.29 8.17 -9.46
N ALA A 73 -19.85 9.28 -9.96
CA ALA A 73 -21.09 9.86 -9.45
C ALA A 73 -22.27 8.87 -9.56
N ALA A 74 -22.43 8.22 -10.71
CA ALA A 74 -23.48 7.24 -10.95
C ALA A 74 -23.36 6.00 -10.02
N ASN A 75 -22.14 5.52 -9.76
CA ASN A 75 -21.91 4.41 -8.83
C ASN A 75 -22.15 4.79 -7.36
N ALA A 76 -21.79 6.00 -6.95
CA ALA A 76 -22.07 6.50 -5.61
C ALA A 76 -23.58 6.63 -5.37
N ASP A 77 -24.32 7.14 -6.36
CA ASP A 77 -25.79 7.24 -6.33
C ASP A 77 -26.45 5.85 -6.27
N HIS A 78 -25.98 4.89 -7.07
CA HIS A 78 -26.47 3.51 -7.03
C HIS A 78 -26.21 2.81 -5.67
N ARG A 79 -25.09 3.09 -5.01
CA ARG A 79 -24.82 2.56 -3.65
C ARG A 79 -25.72 3.16 -2.58
N GLY A 80 -26.15 4.43 -2.73
CA GLY A 80 -27.14 5.04 -1.85
C GLY A 80 -28.53 4.41 -1.99
N GLN A 81 -28.92 4.03 -3.21
CA GLN A 81 -30.22 3.42 -3.50
C GLN A 81 -30.36 1.96 -2.99
N ASN A 82 -29.23 1.25 -2.84
CA ASN A 82 -29.20 -0.13 -2.32
C ASN A 82 -29.01 -0.23 -0.78
N GLN A 83 -28.88 0.91 -0.09
CA GLN A 83 -28.64 0.98 1.37
C GLN A 83 -29.86 1.43 2.19
N ASP A 84 -31.05 1.52 1.59
CA ASP A 84 -32.27 1.83 2.32
C ASP A 84 -33.18 0.58 2.45
N PRO A 85 -32.95 -0.31 3.45
CA PRO A 85 -33.81 -1.46 3.69
C PRO A 85 -35.03 -1.11 4.54
N THR A 86 -35.45 0.16 4.67
CA THR A 86 -36.57 0.51 5.56
C THR A 86 -37.45 1.63 5.04
N ALA A 87 -38.40 1.26 4.17
CA ALA A 87 -39.68 1.95 4.05
C ALA A 87 -40.81 0.92 4.23
N PRO A 88 -41.92 1.28 4.91
CA PRO A 88 -42.78 0.39 5.70
C PRO A 88 -43.56 -0.69 4.92
#